data_AF-A0AAU7CBI8-F1
#
_entry.id   AF-A0AAU7CBI8-F1
#
_cell.length_a   1.000
_cell.length_b   1.000
_cell.length_c   1.000
_cell.angle_alpha   90.00
_cell.angle_beta   90.00
_cell.angle_gamma   90.00
#
_symmetry.space_group_name_H-M   'P 1'
#
loop_
_entity.id
_entity.type
_entity.pdbx_description
1 polymer ?
#
loop_
_entity_poly.entity_id
_entity_poly.type
_entity_poly.pdbx_seq_one_letter_code
_entity_poly.pdbx_strand_id
1 'polypeptide(L)'
;MNFFPPRRLVAVPALLLLLLVAPSTALQAQQAPYDVFPPADPPYYRVRYEPSKKAGELIFGVNYTVWIPRDLKTVRGVIVHQHGCGEGSCKSGLTGAYDLHWQALAKKHDCALLAPAYEQAEKADCQMWCDPRNGSSDAFQRALVDLGAKSGHPELAEVPWALWGHSGGGHWAGGMVMMHPERVAAAWLRSGVPLLQSNSDRPTIKAHALPDAALKVPIMCNLGTKEGVSVKNDRFSGVWPANEAFFTTVRSKGGLVGVAVDPLTAHECGNQRYLAIPWLDVCLTDRLPTSPGEPLNAMSAGDVWLALPTGSEALPASTFSGDPLSAGWLPNATVARAWMQYVKDTNLTDTTLPPAPTNLRVDGNSLRWECEADLESGLAGFIIERDGALLANLPDKPKNPFGRPLFQNLQYSDTPTQPLVSMEFTDMTTKPGDLHVYRVIAVNSAGLKSEPSGASGADQKN
;
A
#
# COMPACT_ATOMS: atom_id res chain seq x y z
N MET A 1 82.07 -34.78 53.47
CA MET A 1 82.33 -34.35 52.07
C MET A 1 81.21 -34.90 51.20
N ASN A 2 80.88 -34.17 50.13
CA ASN A 2 80.00 -34.56 49.01
C ASN A 2 78.59 -33.94 48.99
N PHE A 3 78.54 -32.78 48.33
CA PHE A 3 77.70 -32.47 47.17
C PHE A 3 76.31 -33.14 47.09
N PHE A 4 75.28 -32.33 47.30
CA PHE A 4 73.92 -32.60 46.82
C PHE A 4 73.80 -32.14 45.34
N PRO A 5 73.38 -33.01 44.41
CA PRO A 5 73.00 -32.60 43.05
C PRO A 5 71.48 -32.32 42.95
N PRO A 6 71.03 -31.64 41.88
CA PRO A 6 69.78 -30.88 41.89
C PRO A 6 68.54 -31.70 41.52
N ARG A 7 67.40 -31.31 42.10
CA ARG A 7 66.06 -31.80 41.76
C ARG A 7 65.61 -31.21 40.42
N ARG A 8 65.17 -32.09 39.51
CA ARG A 8 64.52 -31.75 38.24
C ARG A 8 63.15 -31.11 38.51
N LEU A 9 62.90 -29.95 37.89
CA LEU A 9 61.60 -29.31 37.78
C LEU A 9 60.71 -30.12 36.82
N VAL A 10 59.55 -30.57 37.30
CA VAL A 10 58.46 -31.12 36.49
C VAL A 10 57.60 -29.95 36.04
N ALA A 11 57.50 -29.75 34.72
CA ALA A 11 56.66 -28.75 34.11
C ALA A 11 55.18 -29.14 34.22
N VAL A 12 54.36 -28.22 34.74
CA VAL A 12 52.90 -28.29 34.78
C VAL A 12 52.37 -27.78 33.43
N PRO A 13 51.46 -28.49 32.73
CA PRO A 13 50.87 -27.96 31.51
C PRO A 13 49.79 -26.92 31.85
N ALA A 14 49.99 -25.70 31.38
CA ALA A 14 49.00 -24.63 31.45
C ALA A 14 47.84 -24.95 30.49
N LEU A 15 46.66 -25.18 31.05
CA LEU A 15 45.42 -25.34 30.32
C LEU A 15 44.99 -23.97 29.75
N LEU A 16 45.27 -23.73 28.47
CA LEU A 16 44.77 -22.56 27.74
C LEU A 16 43.25 -22.72 27.57
N LEU A 17 42.48 -21.92 28.30
CA LEU A 17 41.04 -21.79 28.12
C LEU A 17 40.79 -21.02 26.80
N LEU A 18 40.55 -21.73 25.71
CA LEU A 18 40.02 -21.14 24.47
C LEU A 18 38.59 -20.67 24.74
N LEU A 19 38.44 -19.38 25.03
CA LEU A 19 37.16 -18.68 24.94
C LEU A 19 36.71 -18.72 23.47
N LEU A 20 35.79 -19.63 23.18
CA LEU A 20 34.98 -19.62 21.96
C LEU A 20 34.16 -18.33 21.94
N VAL A 21 34.70 -17.30 21.29
CA VAL A 21 33.91 -16.14 20.87
C VAL A 21 32.96 -16.64 19.79
N ALA A 22 31.71 -16.92 20.18
CA ALA A 22 30.64 -17.10 19.22
C ALA A 22 30.62 -15.87 18.30
N PRO A 23 30.55 -16.03 16.97
CA PRO A 23 30.36 -14.89 16.09
C PRO A 23 29.00 -14.29 16.43
N SER A 24 29.01 -13.14 17.08
CA SER A 24 27.85 -12.27 17.18
C SER A 24 27.41 -12.02 15.75
N THR A 25 26.33 -12.67 15.30
CA THR A 25 25.55 -12.18 14.17
C THR A 25 25.07 -10.81 14.60
N ALA A 26 25.85 -9.78 14.24
CA ALA A 26 25.38 -8.42 14.35
C ALA A 26 24.14 -8.37 13.46
N LEU A 27 22.95 -8.43 14.06
CA LEU A 27 21.80 -7.75 13.49
C LEU A 27 22.31 -6.34 13.22
N GLN A 28 22.57 -6.00 11.95
CA GLN A 28 22.76 -4.61 11.60
C GLN A 28 21.43 -3.95 11.94
N ALA A 29 21.39 -3.24 13.06
CA ALA A 29 20.28 -2.37 13.37
C ALA A 29 20.02 -1.51 12.13
N GLN A 30 18.77 -1.47 11.72
CA GLN A 30 18.32 -0.69 10.59
C GLN A 30 18.83 0.75 10.76
N GLN A 31 19.48 1.29 9.73
CA GLN A 31 20.04 2.64 9.82
C GLN A 31 18.95 3.67 9.56
N ALA A 32 19.08 4.84 10.20
CA ALA A 32 18.29 5.99 9.84
C ALA A 32 18.34 6.18 8.31
N PRO A 33 17.18 6.40 7.67
CA PRO A 33 15.91 6.84 8.25
C PRO A 33 14.87 5.74 8.51
N TYR A 34 15.26 4.47 8.38
CA TYR A 34 14.31 3.36 8.42
C TYR A 34 14.23 2.72 9.82
N ASP A 35 14.97 3.26 10.78
CA ASP A 35 15.10 2.81 12.16
C ASP A 35 13.85 3.09 13.02
N VAL A 36 12.96 3.98 12.56
CA VAL A 36 11.69 4.29 13.22
C VAL A 36 10.53 3.78 12.38
N PHE A 37 9.82 2.78 12.91
CA PHE A 37 8.65 2.19 12.28
C PHE A 37 7.55 1.90 13.30
N PRO A 38 6.28 1.86 12.87
CA PRO A 38 5.21 1.52 13.78
C PRO A 38 5.34 0.07 14.29
N PRO A 39 4.88 -0.22 15.52
CA PRO A 39 4.83 -1.58 16.06
C PRO A 39 4.06 -2.52 15.13
N ALA A 40 4.56 -3.75 14.98
CA ALA A 40 3.93 -4.79 14.16
C ALA A 40 3.48 -5.97 15.04
N ASP A 41 2.76 -5.63 16.11
CA ASP A 41 2.04 -6.58 16.95
C ASP A 41 0.68 -6.90 16.31
N PRO A 42 0.10 -8.10 16.55
CA PRO A 42 -1.19 -8.48 15.98
C PRO A 42 -2.26 -7.37 16.12
N PRO A 43 -2.91 -6.97 15.02
CA PRO A 43 -3.13 -7.71 13.77
C PRO A 43 -2.07 -7.46 12.69
N TYR A 44 -0.97 -6.80 13.04
CA TYR A 44 0.14 -6.55 12.14
C TYR A 44 1.23 -7.61 12.34
N TYR A 45 1.91 -7.97 11.26
CA TYR A 45 3.05 -8.88 11.30
C TYR A 45 4.14 -8.33 10.39
N ARG A 46 5.40 -8.47 10.81
CA ARG A 46 6.57 -8.03 10.06
C ARG A 46 7.62 -9.11 9.96
N VAL A 47 8.21 -9.24 8.77
CA VAL A 47 9.46 -9.96 8.51
C VAL A 47 10.47 -9.02 7.88
N ARG A 48 11.75 -9.24 8.18
CA ARG A 48 12.88 -8.47 7.66
C ARG A 48 13.82 -9.40 6.92
N TYR A 49 14.33 -8.95 5.79
CA TYR A 49 15.43 -9.59 5.09
C TYR A 49 16.60 -8.64 4.92
N GLU A 50 17.80 -9.14 5.22
CA GLU A 50 19.03 -8.36 5.06
C GLU A 50 19.47 -8.26 3.60
N PRO A 51 20.21 -7.21 3.23
CA PRO A 51 20.81 -7.05 1.90
C PRO A 51 21.63 -8.28 1.49
N SER A 52 21.47 -8.75 0.26
CA SER A 52 22.33 -9.81 -0.30
C SER A 52 23.44 -9.27 -1.19
N LYS A 53 24.55 -10.00 -1.24
CA LYS A 53 25.66 -9.79 -2.19
C LYS A 53 25.68 -10.82 -3.33
N LYS A 54 24.78 -11.80 -3.29
CA LYS A 54 24.73 -12.87 -4.30
C LYS A 54 24.01 -12.36 -5.55
N ALA A 55 24.52 -12.74 -6.71
CA ALA A 55 23.90 -12.38 -7.98
C ALA A 55 22.46 -12.90 -8.07
N GLY A 56 21.53 -12.05 -8.49
CA GLY A 56 20.10 -12.38 -8.61
C GLY A 56 19.30 -12.27 -7.31
N GLU A 57 19.95 -12.16 -6.14
CA GLU A 57 19.26 -11.89 -4.88
C GLU A 57 19.10 -10.39 -4.65
N LEU A 58 18.09 -10.01 -3.85
CA LEU A 58 17.80 -8.61 -3.54
C LEU A 58 18.96 -7.96 -2.78
N ILE A 59 19.51 -6.89 -3.34
CA ILE A 59 20.70 -6.22 -2.79
C ILE A 59 20.39 -5.17 -1.73
N PHE A 60 19.12 -4.88 -1.49
CA PHE A 60 18.67 -3.95 -0.46
C PHE A 60 18.01 -4.70 0.67
N GLY A 61 18.17 -4.20 1.90
CA GLY A 61 17.37 -4.65 3.03
C GLY A 61 15.91 -4.32 2.78
N VAL A 62 15.00 -5.13 3.30
CA VAL A 62 13.57 -4.90 3.14
C VAL A 62 12.80 -5.38 4.36
N ASN A 63 11.84 -4.56 4.78
CA ASN A 63 10.80 -4.98 5.71
C ASN A 63 9.49 -5.20 4.94
N TYR A 64 8.85 -6.33 5.17
CA TYR A 64 7.48 -6.58 4.71
C TYR A 64 6.57 -6.53 5.92
N THR A 65 5.66 -5.56 5.95
CA THR A 65 4.61 -5.47 6.98
C THR A 65 3.28 -5.85 6.37
N VAL A 66 2.54 -6.74 7.02
CA VAL A 66 1.18 -7.12 6.63
C VAL A 66 0.21 -6.83 7.77
N TRP A 67 -0.96 -6.34 7.42
CA TRP A 67 -2.15 -6.28 8.27
C TRP A 67 -3.14 -7.33 7.80
N ILE A 68 -3.71 -8.07 8.75
CA ILE A 68 -4.74 -9.09 8.50
C ILE A 68 -5.93 -8.77 9.41
N PRO A 69 -7.17 -8.69 8.91
CA PRO A 69 -8.33 -8.43 9.77
C PRO A 69 -8.42 -9.47 10.91
N ARG A 70 -8.63 -9.01 12.16
CA ARG A 70 -8.49 -9.83 13.39
C ARG A 70 -9.30 -11.13 13.39
N ASP A 71 -10.49 -11.11 12.79
CA ASP A 71 -11.44 -12.24 12.82
C ASP A 71 -11.48 -13.00 11.48
N LEU A 72 -10.54 -12.72 10.59
CA LEU A 72 -10.50 -13.36 9.29
C LEU A 72 -10.05 -14.81 9.45
N LYS A 73 -10.89 -15.76 9.00
CA LYS A 73 -10.57 -17.19 9.07
C LYS A 73 -9.68 -17.66 7.94
N THR A 74 -9.79 -17.02 6.79
CA THR A 74 -9.16 -17.45 5.55
C THR A 74 -8.89 -16.23 4.69
N VAL A 75 -7.63 -16.00 4.38
CA VAL A 75 -7.23 -14.92 3.48
C VAL A 75 -7.52 -15.35 2.03
N ARG A 76 -8.21 -14.49 1.26
CA ARG A 76 -8.54 -14.73 -0.16
C ARG A 76 -7.58 -14.05 -1.13
N GLY A 77 -6.81 -13.08 -0.67
CA GLY A 77 -5.84 -12.34 -1.47
C GLY A 77 -4.95 -11.41 -0.65
N VAL A 78 -3.97 -10.82 -1.30
CA VAL A 78 -3.10 -9.79 -0.71
C VAL A 78 -3.18 -8.52 -1.56
N ILE A 79 -3.58 -7.42 -0.95
CA ILE A 79 -3.43 -6.09 -1.54
C ILE A 79 -2.03 -5.59 -1.18
N VAL A 80 -1.22 -5.29 -2.19
CA VAL A 80 0.16 -4.80 -2.02
C VAL A 80 0.20 -3.32 -2.34
N HIS A 81 0.62 -2.50 -1.38
CA HIS A 81 0.81 -1.07 -1.56
C HIS A 81 2.30 -0.74 -1.62
N GLN A 82 2.81 -0.55 -2.84
CA GLN A 82 4.24 -0.41 -3.11
C GLN A 82 4.65 1.06 -3.31
N HIS A 83 5.58 1.52 -2.48
CA HIS A 83 6.15 2.87 -2.57
C HIS A 83 7.04 3.09 -3.81
N GLY A 84 7.45 4.35 -4.05
CA GLY A 84 8.37 4.73 -5.11
C GLY A 84 9.87 4.64 -4.80
N CYS A 85 10.70 5.07 -5.75
CA CYS A 85 12.16 5.05 -5.62
C CYS A 85 12.70 6.13 -4.67
N GLY A 86 13.89 5.88 -4.13
CA GLY A 86 14.65 6.85 -3.33
C GLY A 86 14.24 6.86 -1.86
N GLU A 87 15.11 7.40 -1.01
CA GLU A 87 15.03 7.25 0.44
C GLU A 87 13.71 7.84 0.99
N GLY A 88 13.34 9.02 0.50
CA GLY A 88 12.09 9.70 0.88
C GLY A 88 10.84 8.87 0.57
N SER A 89 10.79 8.24 -0.60
CA SER A 89 9.65 7.39 -0.99
C SER A 89 9.66 6.07 -0.24
N CYS A 90 10.82 5.47 0.00
CA CYS A 90 10.93 4.21 0.73
C CYS A 90 10.36 4.28 2.15
N LYS A 91 10.50 5.43 2.82
CA LYS A 91 9.87 5.69 4.14
C LYS A 91 8.34 5.58 4.11
N SER A 92 7.72 5.89 2.98
CA SER A 92 6.27 5.73 2.81
C SER A 92 5.83 4.27 2.97
N GLY A 93 6.68 3.30 2.59
CA GLY A 93 6.41 1.88 2.78
C GLY A 93 6.22 1.44 4.23
N LEU A 94 6.80 2.18 5.19
CA LEU A 94 6.77 1.83 6.62
C LEU A 94 5.36 1.89 7.21
N THR A 95 4.47 2.72 6.63
CA THR A 95 3.11 2.94 7.14
C THR A 95 2.01 2.42 6.21
N GLY A 96 2.32 1.92 5.01
CA GLY A 96 1.31 1.52 4.04
C GLY A 96 0.34 0.45 4.56
N ALA A 97 0.82 -0.52 5.34
CA ALA A 97 -0.02 -1.56 5.96
C ALA A 97 -1.00 -1.01 7.02
N TYR A 98 -0.80 0.21 7.51
CA TYR A 98 -1.59 0.87 8.55
C TYR A 98 -2.60 1.88 7.98
N ASP A 99 -2.72 1.99 6.65
CA ASP A 99 -3.67 2.91 6.02
C ASP A 99 -5.11 2.38 6.15
N LEU A 100 -5.94 3.09 6.89
CA LEU A 100 -7.30 2.66 7.22
C LEU A 100 -8.19 2.52 5.97
N HIS A 101 -7.96 3.33 4.93
CA HIS A 101 -8.77 3.31 3.72
C HIS A 101 -8.43 2.08 2.86
N TRP A 102 -7.15 1.78 2.71
CA TRP A 102 -6.70 0.56 2.05
C TRP A 102 -7.05 -0.70 2.86
N GLN A 103 -7.06 -0.62 4.20
CA GLN A 103 -7.54 -1.69 5.07
C GLN A 103 -9.04 -1.96 4.87
N ALA A 104 -9.87 -0.93 4.65
CA ALA A 104 -11.29 -1.10 4.37
C ALA A 104 -11.51 -1.91 3.08
N LEU A 105 -10.75 -1.62 2.02
CA LEU A 105 -10.77 -2.42 0.78
C LEU A 105 -10.32 -3.86 1.03
N ALA A 106 -9.20 -4.04 1.73
CA ALA A 106 -8.68 -5.38 2.04
C ALA A 106 -9.71 -6.20 2.83
N LYS A 107 -10.32 -5.60 3.86
CA LYS A 107 -11.34 -6.23 4.70
C LYS A 107 -12.57 -6.64 3.90
N LYS A 108 -13.08 -5.79 3.01
CA LYS A 108 -14.26 -6.10 2.17
C LYS A 108 -14.06 -7.37 1.33
N HIS A 109 -12.83 -7.65 0.93
CA HIS A 109 -12.48 -8.78 0.06
C HIS A 109 -11.85 -9.96 0.79
N ASP A 110 -11.88 -9.98 2.13
CA ASP A 110 -11.19 -10.99 2.94
C ASP A 110 -9.69 -11.09 2.59
N CYS A 111 -9.08 -9.95 2.27
CA CYS A 111 -7.68 -9.83 1.90
C CYS A 111 -6.83 -9.32 3.07
N ALA A 112 -5.53 -9.65 3.00
CA ALA A 112 -4.51 -8.96 3.77
C ALA A 112 -4.05 -7.68 3.05
N LEU A 113 -3.57 -6.68 3.79
CA LEU A 113 -2.90 -5.50 3.24
C LEU A 113 -1.41 -5.56 3.57
N LEU A 114 -0.54 -5.54 2.55
CA LEU A 114 0.90 -5.66 2.71
C LEU A 114 1.61 -4.45 2.11
N ALA A 115 2.58 -3.91 2.84
CA ALA A 115 3.46 -2.85 2.36
C ALA A 115 4.94 -3.24 2.57
N PRO A 116 5.73 -3.34 1.49
CA PRO A 116 7.17 -3.44 1.57
C PRO A 116 7.79 -2.08 1.89
N ALA A 117 8.94 -2.07 2.56
CA ALA A 117 9.79 -0.89 2.73
C ALA A 117 11.23 -1.28 2.41
N TYR A 118 11.66 -0.98 1.16
CA TYR A 118 13.02 -1.26 0.69
C TYR A 118 14.00 -0.20 1.20
N GLU A 119 15.19 -0.61 1.62
CA GLU A 119 16.24 0.28 2.13
C GLU A 119 17.17 0.74 1.01
N GLN A 120 16.58 1.27 -0.05
CA GLN A 120 17.34 1.87 -1.14
C GLN A 120 18.01 3.15 -0.63
N ALA A 121 19.33 3.25 -0.78
CA ALA A 121 20.05 4.50 -0.52
C ALA A 121 19.70 5.55 -1.60
N GLU A 122 19.69 6.83 -1.25
CA GLU A 122 19.19 7.94 -2.11
C GLU A 122 19.74 7.96 -3.55
N LYS A 123 21.01 7.56 -3.75
CA LYS A 123 21.67 7.54 -5.07
C LYS A 123 21.79 6.14 -5.67
N ALA A 124 21.32 5.11 -4.98
CA ALA A 124 21.36 3.75 -5.49
C ALA A 124 20.40 3.60 -6.67
N ASP A 125 20.75 2.71 -7.60
CA ASP A 125 19.90 2.45 -8.76
C ASP A 125 18.60 1.77 -8.34
N CYS A 126 17.47 2.43 -8.63
CA CYS A 126 16.15 1.92 -8.29
C CYS A 126 15.83 0.61 -9.01
N GLN A 127 16.39 0.37 -10.20
CA GLN A 127 16.18 -0.87 -10.95
C GLN A 127 16.58 -2.12 -10.16
N MET A 128 17.48 -1.97 -9.18
CA MET A 128 17.93 -3.09 -8.35
C MET A 128 16.87 -3.65 -7.39
N TRP A 129 15.69 -3.01 -7.28
CA TRP A 129 14.51 -3.63 -6.67
C TRP A 129 13.23 -3.43 -7.50
N CYS A 130 13.10 -2.31 -8.22
CA CYS A 130 11.85 -2.02 -8.94
C CYS A 130 11.71 -2.84 -10.22
N ASP A 131 12.80 -3.40 -10.74
CA ASP A 131 12.74 -4.54 -11.64
C ASP A 131 12.63 -5.83 -10.80
N PRO A 132 11.47 -6.52 -10.82
CA PRO A 132 11.24 -7.69 -9.98
C PRO A 132 12.22 -8.84 -10.23
N ARG A 133 12.92 -8.88 -11.38
CA ARG A 133 13.93 -9.88 -11.72
C ARG A 133 15.22 -9.74 -10.90
N ASN A 134 15.45 -8.59 -10.26
CA ASN A 134 16.61 -8.36 -9.40
C ASN A 134 16.38 -8.82 -7.94
N GLY A 135 15.61 -9.91 -7.78
CA GLY A 135 15.41 -10.59 -6.50
C GLY A 135 14.28 -10.05 -5.63
N SER A 136 13.66 -8.91 -5.96
CA SER A 136 12.52 -8.40 -5.17
C SER A 136 11.24 -9.23 -5.33
N SER A 137 11.05 -9.90 -6.48
CA SER A 137 9.96 -10.87 -6.67
C SER A 137 10.11 -12.08 -5.74
N ASP A 138 11.31 -12.65 -5.69
CA ASP A 138 11.60 -13.83 -4.86
C ASP A 138 11.54 -13.48 -3.37
N ALA A 139 12.08 -12.31 -2.98
CA ALA A 139 12.00 -11.83 -1.61
C ALA A 139 10.54 -11.60 -1.17
N PHE A 140 9.71 -11.01 -2.02
CA PHE A 140 8.28 -10.80 -1.75
C PHE A 140 7.54 -12.13 -1.56
N GLN A 141 7.73 -13.10 -2.45
CA GLN A 141 7.09 -14.41 -2.33
C GLN A 141 7.56 -15.18 -1.09
N ARG A 142 8.85 -15.10 -0.75
CA ARG A 142 9.36 -15.64 0.52
C ARG A 142 8.71 -14.97 1.73
N ALA A 143 8.51 -13.65 1.67
CA ALA A 143 7.85 -12.91 2.74
C ALA A 143 6.41 -13.40 2.97
N LEU A 144 5.66 -13.71 1.91
CA LEU A 144 4.30 -14.26 2.05
C LEU A 144 4.28 -15.60 2.78
N VAL A 145 5.25 -16.48 2.51
CA VAL A 145 5.41 -17.76 3.23
C VAL A 145 5.71 -17.51 4.71
N ASP A 146 6.72 -16.69 5.01
CA ASP A 146 7.15 -16.45 6.39
C ASP A 146 6.08 -15.69 7.20
N LEU A 147 5.40 -14.72 6.58
CA LEU A 147 4.28 -13.98 7.19
C LEU A 147 3.07 -14.89 7.39
N GLY A 148 2.79 -15.82 6.46
CA GLY A 148 1.75 -16.83 6.63
C GLY A 148 2.01 -17.72 7.84
N ALA A 149 3.24 -18.22 7.98
CA ALA A 149 3.63 -18.98 9.16
C ALA A 149 3.53 -18.15 10.45
N LYS A 150 3.98 -16.88 10.43
CA LYS A 150 3.98 -15.99 11.61
C LYS A 150 2.59 -15.59 12.07
N SER A 151 1.66 -15.40 11.14
CA SER A 151 0.30 -14.93 11.41
C SER A 151 -0.71 -16.04 11.62
N GLY A 152 -0.36 -17.29 11.30
CA GLY A 152 -1.31 -18.40 11.30
C GLY A 152 -2.14 -18.52 10.02
N HIS A 153 -1.78 -17.78 8.97
CA HIS A 153 -2.41 -17.78 7.64
C HIS A 153 -1.48 -18.33 6.56
N PRO A 154 -1.15 -19.63 6.56
CA PRO A 154 -0.24 -20.22 5.57
C PRO A 154 -0.71 -20.04 4.12
N GLU A 155 -2.02 -19.84 3.90
CA GLU A 155 -2.59 -19.54 2.58
C GLU A 155 -2.03 -18.26 1.94
N LEU A 156 -1.41 -17.35 2.71
CA LEU A 156 -0.74 -16.16 2.16
C LEU A 156 0.27 -16.49 1.05
N ALA A 157 0.91 -17.66 1.11
CA ALA A 157 1.86 -18.10 0.10
C ALA A 157 1.23 -18.34 -1.29
N GLU A 158 -0.06 -18.67 -1.33
CA GLU A 158 -0.75 -19.17 -2.54
C GLU A 158 -1.81 -18.21 -3.08
N VAL A 159 -2.38 -17.37 -2.23
CA VAL A 159 -3.47 -16.46 -2.63
C VAL A 159 -3.00 -15.42 -3.66
N PRO A 160 -3.90 -14.93 -4.52
CA PRO A 160 -3.60 -13.90 -5.53
C PRO A 160 -3.33 -12.51 -4.93
N TRP A 161 -2.84 -11.61 -5.77
CA TRP A 161 -2.42 -10.26 -5.40
C TRP A 161 -3.19 -9.19 -6.17
N ALA A 162 -3.63 -8.14 -5.49
CA ALA A 162 -3.94 -6.84 -6.11
C ALA A 162 -2.76 -5.90 -5.85
N LEU A 163 -2.21 -5.32 -6.91
CA LEU A 163 -1.00 -4.54 -6.83
C LEU A 163 -1.30 -3.06 -7.04
N TRP A 164 -0.89 -2.21 -6.11
CA TRP A 164 -0.79 -0.77 -6.31
C TRP A 164 0.68 -0.38 -6.20
N GLY A 165 1.16 0.47 -7.10
CA GLY A 165 2.55 0.91 -7.07
C GLY A 165 2.76 2.32 -7.58
N HIS A 166 3.54 3.11 -6.85
CA HIS A 166 3.92 4.47 -7.24
C HIS A 166 5.34 4.53 -7.81
N SER A 167 5.54 5.17 -8.96
CA SER A 167 6.85 5.43 -9.59
C SER A 167 7.63 4.13 -9.81
N GLY A 168 8.73 3.90 -9.10
CA GLY A 168 9.40 2.58 -9.05
C GLY A 168 8.47 1.44 -8.66
N GLY A 169 7.54 1.67 -7.73
CA GLY A 169 6.51 0.71 -7.38
C GLY A 169 5.58 0.37 -8.53
N GLY A 170 5.29 1.32 -9.43
CA GLY A 170 4.52 1.06 -10.65
C GLY A 170 5.31 0.20 -11.66
N HIS A 171 6.62 0.40 -11.77
CA HIS A 171 7.49 -0.50 -12.54
C HIS A 171 7.48 -1.91 -11.95
N TRP A 172 7.57 -2.03 -10.63
CA TRP A 172 7.54 -3.30 -9.92
C TRP A 172 6.19 -4.01 -10.11
N ALA A 173 5.08 -3.32 -9.85
CA ALA A 173 3.74 -3.88 -9.98
C ALA A 173 3.45 -4.35 -11.41
N GLY A 174 3.80 -3.54 -12.42
CA GLY A 174 3.65 -3.94 -13.82
C GLY A 174 4.62 -5.08 -14.20
N GLY A 175 5.84 -5.09 -13.69
CA GLY A 175 6.80 -6.18 -13.90
C GLY A 175 6.30 -7.50 -13.30
N MET A 176 5.67 -7.45 -12.12
CA MET A 176 5.04 -8.61 -11.47
C MET A 176 3.87 -9.15 -12.30
N VAL A 177 3.09 -8.28 -12.96
CA VAL A 177 2.06 -8.72 -13.93
C VAL A 177 2.69 -9.49 -15.09
N MET A 178 3.85 -9.06 -15.61
CA MET A 178 4.52 -9.74 -16.72
C MET A 178 5.15 -11.07 -16.31
N MET A 179 5.56 -11.20 -15.06
CA MET A 179 6.23 -12.41 -14.54
C MET A 179 5.26 -13.45 -14.00
N HIS A 180 4.19 -13.01 -13.32
CA HIS A 180 3.26 -13.86 -12.57
C HIS A 180 1.79 -13.50 -12.85
N PRO A 181 1.35 -13.42 -14.13
CA PRO A 181 0.00 -12.95 -14.47
C PRO A 181 -1.12 -13.81 -13.86
N GLU A 182 -0.86 -15.08 -13.57
CA GLU A 182 -1.77 -16.01 -12.89
C GLU A 182 -1.96 -15.72 -11.39
N ARG A 183 -1.03 -14.98 -10.78
CA ARG A 183 -1.12 -14.54 -9.38
C ARG A 183 -1.69 -13.14 -9.24
N VAL A 184 -1.80 -12.33 -10.30
CA VAL A 184 -2.23 -10.93 -10.21
C VAL A 184 -3.70 -10.75 -10.59
N ALA A 185 -4.53 -10.41 -9.60
CA ALA A 185 -5.94 -10.09 -9.78
C ALA A 185 -6.13 -8.78 -10.56
N ALA A 186 -5.35 -7.73 -10.23
CA ALA A 186 -5.35 -6.43 -10.89
C ALA A 186 -4.10 -5.61 -10.52
N ALA A 187 -3.73 -4.62 -11.34
CA ALA A 187 -2.60 -3.72 -11.07
C ALA A 187 -2.91 -2.25 -11.36
N TRP A 188 -2.65 -1.38 -10.39
CA TRP A 188 -2.70 0.08 -10.50
C TRP A 188 -1.29 0.66 -10.54
N LEU A 189 -0.93 1.25 -11.68
CA LEU A 189 0.43 1.70 -11.98
C LEU A 189 0.46 3.23 -11.92
N ARG A 190 0.74 3.78 -10.75
CA ARG A 190 0.83 5.23 -10.52
C ARG A 190 2.20 5.75 -10.94
N SER A 191 2.28 6.55 -12.00
CA SER A 191 3.47 7.31 -12.43
C SER A 191 4.69 6.44 -12.75
N GLY A 192 4.50 5.18 -13.15
CA GLY A 192 5.57 4.29 -13.56
C GLY A 192 5.05 2.98 -14.14
N VAL A 193 5.67 2.51 -15.22
CA VAL A 193 5.32 1.27 -15.95
C VAL A 193 6.61 0.56 -16.38
N PRO A 194 6.65 -0.78 -16.45
CA PRO A 194 7.79 -1.49 -17.00
C PRO A 194 7.93 -1.21 -18.51
N LEU A 195 9.14 -1.36 -19.04
CA LEU A 195 9.35 -1.32 -20.49
C LEU A 195 8.91 -2.64 -21.12
N LEU A 196 8.22 -2.58 -22.26
CA LEU A 196 7.88 -3.75 -23.08
C LEU A 196 8.72 -3.86 -24.36
N GLN A 197 9.54 -2.85 -24.63
CA GLN A 197 10.47 -2.81 -25.75
C GLN A 197 11.78 -2.14 -25.29
N SER A 198 12.89 -2.52 -25.93
CA SER A 198 14.19 -1.92 -25.63
C SER A 198 14.17 -0.41 -25.89
N ASN A 199 14.76 0.36 -24.99
CA ASN A 199 14.90 1.80 -25.13
C ASN A 199 16.40 2.16 -25.18
N SER A 200 16.85 2.69 -26.32
CA SER A 200 18.25 3.09 -26.52
C SER A 200 18.72 4.19 -25.58
N ASP A 201 17.80 5.04 -25.13
CA ASP A 201 18.10 6.15 -24.20
C ASP A 201 18.21 5.66 -22.75
N ARG A 202 17.75 4.45 -22.47
CA ARG A 202 17.79 3.81 -21.14
C ARG A 202 18.25 2.34 -21.25
N PRO A 203 19.47 2.07 -21.75
CA PRO A 203 19.92 0.72 -22.10
C PRO A 203 20.09 -0.23 -20.90
N THR A 204 20.13 0.34 -19.68
CA THR A 204 20.21 -0.42 -18.42
C THR A 204 18.87 -1.01 -18.02
N ILE A 205 17.74 -0.37 -18.37
CA ILE A 205 16.40 -0.87 -18.08
C ILE A 205 16.03 -1.94 -19.11
N LYS A 206 15.80 -3.17 -18.66
CA LYS A 206 15.51 -4.29 -19.57
C LYS A 206 14.01 -4.40 -19.82
N ALA A 207 13.65 -4.60 -21.09
CA ALA A 207 12.27 -4.86 -21.47
C ALA A 207 11.76 -6.17 -20.85
N HIS A 208 10.48 -6.20 -20.51
CA HIS A 208 9.75 -7.41 -20.20
C HIS A 208 9.12 -7.98 -21.47
N ALA A 209 8.99 -9.30 -21.52
CA ALA A 209 8.05 -9.92 -22.44
C ALA A 209 6.62 -9.61 -21.99
N LEU A 210 5.69 -9.49 -22.95
CA LEU A 210 4.26 -9.39 -22.68
C LEU A 210 3.60 -10.74 -23.01
N PRO A 211 3.45 -11.65 -22.03
CA PRO A 211 2.77 -12.93 -22.26
C PRO A 211 1.26 -12.75 -22.43
N ASP A 212 0.61 -13.64 -23.18
CA ASP A 212 -0.84 -13.56 -23.43
C ASP A 212 -1.67 -13.60 -22.13
N ALA A 213 -1.19 -14.29 -21.10
CA ALA A 213 -1.83 -14.32 -19.79
C ALA A 213 -1.90 -12.93 -19.13
N ALA A 214 -0.90 -12.07 -19.35
CA ALA A 214 -0.89 -10.70 -18.82
C ALA A 214 -1.95 -9.81 -19.47
N LEU A 215 -2.40 -10.12 -20.69
CA LEU A 215 -3.49 -9.38 -21.35
C LEU A 215 -4.84 -9.56 -20.62
N LYS A 216 -4.98 -10.63 -19.82
CA LYS A 216 -6.19 -10.92 -19.03
C LYS A 216 -6.19 -10.22 -17.67
N VAL A 217 -5.09 -9.58 -17.28
CA VAL A 217 -4.98 -8.86 -16.01
C VAL A 217 -5.46 -7.42 -16.21
N PRO A 218 -6.45 -6.93 -15.44
CA PRO A 218 -6.81 -5.52 -15.38
C PRO A 218 -5.62 -4.66 -14.97
N ILE A 219 -5.32 -3.63 -15.76
CA ILE A 219 -4.24 -2.67 -15.49
C ILE A 219 -4.79 -1.24 -15.63
N MET A 220 -4.49 -0.37 -14.68
CA MET A 220 -4.71 1.07 -14.82
C MET A 220 -3.37 1.81 -14.82
N CYS A 221 -3.08 2.52 -15.90
CA CYS A 221 -2.01 3.52 -15.95
C CYS A 221 -2.54 4.84 -15.36
N ASN A 222 -2.05 5.25 -14.19
CA ASN A 222 -2.48 6.49 -13.54
C ASN A 222 -1.31 7.44 -13.39
N LEU A 223 -1.45 8.72 -13.71
CA LEU A 223 -0.36 9.69 -13.65
C LEU A 223 -0.90 11.11 -13.52
N GLY A 224 -0.09 12.03 -13.02
CA GLY A 224 -0.38 13.46 -13.02
C GLY A 224 -0.27 14.08 -14.41
N THR A 225 -1.13 15.06 -14.70
CA THR A 225 -1.11 15.78 -15.98
C THR A 225 0.24 16.47 -16.23
N LYS A 226 0.93 16.92 -15.16
CA LYS A 226 2.23 17.60 -15.30
C LYS A 226 3.39 16.63 -15.61
N GLU A 227 3.14 15.34 -15.68
CA GLU A 227 4.15 14.32 -15.98
C GLU A 227 4.28 14.01 -17.47
N GLY A 228 4.19 15.05 -18.31
CA GLY A 228 4.30 14.89 -19.77
C GLY A 228 2.98 14.98 -20.52
N VAL A 229 1.82 15.15 -19.87
CA VAL A 229 0.54 15.38 -20.55
C VAL A 229 0.37 16.87 -20.88
N SER A 230 0.34 17.73 -19.86
CA SER A 230 0.24 19.19 -19.99
C SER A 230 1.58 19.92 -19.90
N VAL A 231 2.55 19.38 -19.15
CA VAL A 231 3.91 19.94 -19.02
C VAL A 231 4.90 18.98 -19.68
N LYS A 232 5.60 19.43 -20.72
CA LYS A 232 6.42 18.56 -21.60
C LYS A 232 7.93 18.60 -21.32
N ASN A 233 8.43 19.58 -20.56
CA ASN A 233 9.86 19.86 -20.38
C ASN A 233 10.31 19.96 -18.91
N ASP A 234 9.55 19.38 -17.98
CA ASP A 234 9.94 19.19 -16.57
C ASP A 234 10.56 17.80 -16.31
N ARG A 235 11.19 17.60 -15.15
CA ARG A 235 11.93 16.38 -14.77
C ARG A 235 11.15 15.08 -14.90
N PHE A 236 9.82 15.10 -14.79
CA PHE A 236 8.94 13.93 -14.91
C PHE A 236 8.20 13.83 -16.26
N SER A 237 8.52 14.68 -17.24
CA SER A 237 7.78 14.71 -18.52
C SER A 237 7.91 13.44 -19.36
N GLY A 238 8.90 12.59 -19.06
CA GLY A 238 9.07 11.29 -19.70
C GLY A 238 8.09 10.21 -19.22
N VAL A 239 7.28 10.47 -18.20
CA VAL A 239 6.33 9.48 -17.66
C VAL A 239 5.16 9.26 -18.61
N TRP A 240 4.56 10.31 -19.18
CA TRP A 240 3.47 10.15 -20.15
C TRP A 240 3.88 9.36 -21.39
N PRO A 241 4.96 9.70 -22.13
CA PRO A 241 5.38 8.92 -23.30
C PRO A 241 5.64 7.44 -22.97
N ALA A 242 6.20 7.14 -21.79
CA ALA A 242 6.40 5.77 -21.34
C ALA A 242 5.07 5.03 -21.10
N ASN A 243 4.11 5.68 -20.44
CA ASN A 243 2.77 5.13 -20.23
C ASN A 243 1.99 4.95 -21.54
N GLU A 244 2.08 5.90 -22.47
CA GLU A 244 1.43 5.84 -23.78
C GLU A 244 1.96 4.67 -24.61
N ALA A 245 3.29 4.45 -24.61
CA ALA A 245 3.91 3.30 -25.28
C ALA A 245 3.50 1.97 -24.65
N PHE A 246 3.51 1.88 -23.31
CA PHE A 246 3.05 0.70 -22.58
C PHE A 246 1.57 0.40 -22.86
N PHE A 247 0.71 1.39 -22.70
CA PHE A 247 -0.73 1.32 -22.97
C PHE A 247 -1.00 0.83 -24.39
N THR A 248 -0.40 1.47 -25.40
CA THR A 248 -0.59 1.13 -26.81
C THR A 248 -0.18 -0.32 -27.08
N THR A 249 0.95 -0.76 -26.52
CA THR A 249 1.46 -2.12 -26.70
C THR A 249 0.52 -3.17 -26.10
N VAL A 250 -0.02 -2.92 -24.90
CA VAL A 250 -0.94 -3.85 -24.22
C VAL A 250 -2.33 -3.82 -24.88
N ARG A 251 -2.86 -2.63 -25.15
CA ARG A 251 -4.23 -2.45 -25.66
C ARG A 251 -4.39 -2.92 -27.10
N SER A 252 -3.38 -2.69 -27.97
CA SER A 252 -3.41 -3.16 -29.37
C SER A 252 -3.50 -4.69 -29.49
N LYS A 253 -3.16 -5.42 -28.44
CA LYS A 253 -3.32 -6.89 -28.34
C LYS A 253 -4.59 -7.33 -27.60
N GLY A 254 -5.50 -6.39 -27.31
CA GLY A 254 -6.75 -6.65 -26.60
C GLY A 254 -6.64 -6.69 -25.08
N GLY A 255 -5.50 -6.27 -24.50
CA GLY A 255 -5.30 -6.28 -23.05
C GLY A 255 -6.27 -5.38 -22.29
N LEU A 256 -6.60 -5.75 -21.05
CA LEU A 256 -7.49 -5.02 -20.16
C LEU A 256 -6.76 -3.84 -19.50
N VAL A 257 -6.42 -2.81 -20.28
CA VAL A 257 -5.66 -1.65 -19.80
C VAL A 257 -6.42 -0.34 -20.00
N GLY A 258 -6.45 0.50 -18.97
CA GLY A 258 -6.99 1.87 -18.99
C GLY A 258 -5.93 2.93 -18.69
N VAL A 259 -6.26 4.19 -18.93
CA VAL A 259 -5.46 5.35 -18.54
C VAL A 259 -6.34 6.31 -17.72
N ALA A 260 -5.84 6.81 -16.60
CA ALA A 260 -6.49 7.82 -15.78
C ALA A 260 -5.51 8.95 -15.46
N VAL A 261 -5.66 10.11 -16.10
CA VAL A 261 -4.80 11.27 -15.86
C VAL A 261 -5.40 12.11 -14.72
N ASP A 262 -4.62 12.36 -13.68
CA ASP A 262 -4.95 13.29 -12.61
C ASP A 262 -4.73 14.74 -13.10
N PRO A 263 -5.78 15.57 -13.22
CA PRO A 263 -5.66 16.93 -13.74
C PRO A 263 -4.98 17.91 -12.76
N LEU A 264 -4.82 17.54 -11.49
CA LEU A 264 -4.37 18.45 -10.44
C LEU A 264 -2.92 18.22 -10.01
N THR A 265 -2.37 17.04 -10.28
CA THR A 265 -1.05 16.65 -9.76
C THR A 265 0.07 16.65 -10.80
N ALA A 266 1.30 16.64 -10.27
CA ALA A 266 2.46 16.07 -10.92
C ALA A 266 2.66 14.63 -10.41
N HIS A 267 3.88 14.31 -9.96
CA HIS A 267 4.31 12.96 -9.58
C HIS A 267 3.82 12.54 -8.18
N GLU A 268 3.37 13.46 -7.32
CA GLU A 268 2.68 13.15 -6.06
C GLU A 268 1.35 12.45 -6.31
N CYS A 269 0.85 11.62 -5.38
CA CYS A 269 -0.33 10.77 -5.61
C CYS A 269 -1.69 11.50 -5.61
N GLY A 270 -1.80 12.67 -4.96
CA GLY A 270 -3.05 13.43 -4.85
C GLY A 270 -4.28 12.60 -4.48
N ASN A 271 -5.40 12.81 -5.17
CA ASN A 271 -6.69 12.19 -4.89
C ASN A 271 -6.88 10.82 -5.58
N GLN A 272 -5.82 10.18 -6.08
CA GLN A 272 -5.94 8.96 -6.88
C GLN A 272 -6.63 7.79 -6.20
N ARG A 273 -6.50 7.68 -4.88
CA ARG A 273 -7.10 6.59 -4.10
C ARG A 273 -8.61 6.51 -4.27
N TYR A 274 -9.27 7.65 -4.48
CA TYR A 274 -10.72 7.70 -4.65
C TYR A 274 -11.18 7.07 -5.95
N LEU A 275 -10.30 6.87 -6.95
CA LEU A 275 -10.58 6.04 -8.12
C LEU A 275 -9.92 4.65 -8.01
N ALA A 276 -8.71 4.57 -7.47
CA ALA A 276 -7.96 3.32 -7.37
C ALA A 276 -8.67 2.27 -6.53
N ILE A 277 -9.20 2.65 -5.36
CA ILE A 277 -9.89 1.75 -4.44
C ILE A 277 -11.19 1.20 -5.06
N PRO A 278 -12.14 2.01 -5.58
CA PRO A 278 -13.34 1.46 -6.21
C PRO A 278 -13.04 0.70 -7.52
N TRP A 279 -11.99 1.05 -8.25
CA TRP A 279 -11.57 0.27 -9.42
C TRP A 279 -11.03 -1.11 -9.00
N LEU A 280 -10.18 -1.17 -7.97
CA LEU A 280 -9.67 -2.43 -7.41
C LEU A 280 -10.79 -3.25 -6.77
N ASP A 281 -11.76 -2.61 -6.12
CA ASP A 281 -12.93 -3.25 -5.54
C ASP A 281 -13.71 -4.07 -6.59
N VAL A 282 -13.98 -3.47 -7.74
CA VAL A 282 -14.63 -4.15 -8.86
C VAL A 282 -13.77 -5.28 -9.41
N CYS A 283 -12.46 -5.03 -9.61
CA CYS A 283 -11.58 -6.07 -10.13
C CYS A 283 -11.46 -7.25 -9.17
N LEU A 284 -11.35 -7.01 -7.86
CA LEU A 284 -11.27 -8.07 -6.85
C LEU A 284 -12.58 -8.85 -6.74
N THR A 285 -13.73 -8.18 -6.83
CA THR A 285 -15.05 -8.82 -6.88
C THR A 285 -15.13 -9.86 -7.99
N ASP A 286 -14.69 -9.50 -9.20
CA ASP A 286 -14.75 -10.38 -10.36
C ASP A 286 -13.65 -11.46 -10.33
N ARG A 287 -12.43 -11.10 -9.91
CA ARG A 287 -11.21 -11.91 -10.15
C ARG A 287 -10.88 -12.86 -9.01
N LEU A 288 -11.15 -12.50 -7.75
CA LEU A 288 -10.75 -13.33 -6.63
C LEU A 288 -11.52 -14.66 -6.62
N PRO A 289 -10.83 -15.80 -6.46
CA PRO A 289 -11.49 -17.09 -6.31
C PRO A 289 -12.29 -17.13 -5.01
N THR A 290 -13.30 -18.02 -4.95
CA THR A 290 -14.08 -18.22 -3.72
C THR A 290 -13.25 -19.01 -2.70
N SER A 291 -12.46 -19.99 -3.14
CA SER A 291 -11.60 -20.78 -2.26
C SER A 291 -10.11 -20.42 -2.47
N PRO A 292 -9.29 -20.37 -1.41
CA PRO A 292 -7.85 -20.19 -1.56
C PRO A 292 -7.21 -21.30 -2.42
N GLY A 293 -6.24 -20.92 -3.25
CA GLY A 293 -5.52 -21.84 -4.13
C GLY A 293 -6.23 -22.18 -5.44
N GLU A 294 -7.48 -21.76 -5.64
CA GLU A 294 -8.12 -21.83 -6.95
C GLU A 294 -7.56 -20.76 -7.91
N PRO A 295 -7.56 -21.02 -9.23
CA PRO A 295 -7.16 -20.01 -10.21
C PRO A 295 -8.02 -18.75 -10.15
N LEU A 296 -7.43 -17.61 -10.51
CA LEU A 296 -8.17 -16.36 -10.71
C LEU A 296 -9.30 -16.52 -11.74
N ASN A 297 -10.47 -15.96 -11.41
CA ASN A 297 -11.60 -15.87 -12.32
C ASN A 297 -11.30 -14.94 -13.51
N ALA A 298 -12.06 -15.05 -14.59
CA ALA A 298 -12.01 -14.06 -15.66
C ALA A 298 -12.75 -12.78 -15.26
N MET A 299 -12.32 -11.61 -15.76
CA MET A 299 -13.13 -10.39 -15.66
C MET A 299 -14.47 -10.56 -16.39
N SER A 300 -15.52 -9.89 -15.89
CA SER A 300 -16.76 -9.76 -16.65
C SER A 300 -16.52 -9.02 -17.98
N ALA A 301 -17.11 -9.55 -19.06
CA ALA A 301 -17.03 -8.96 -20.40
C ALA A 301 -18.31 -8.19 -20.81
N GLY A 302 -19.39 -8.30 -20.02
CA GLY A 302 -20.74 -7.88 -20.43
C GLY A 302 -21.04 -6.38 -20.36
N ASP A 303 -20.28 -5.63 -19.57
CA ASP A 303 -20.59 -4.22 -19.24
C ASP A 303 -19.41 -3.28 -19.45
N VAL A 304 -18.49 -3.61 -20.36
CA VAL A 304 -17.25 -2.85 -20.57
C VAL A 304 -17.52 -1.45 -21.14
N TRP A 305 -16.78 -0.46 -20.62
CA TRP A 305 -16.75 0.90 -21.13
C TRP A 305 -15.37 1.24 -21.70
N LEU A 306 -15.36 2.15 -22.66
CA LEU A 306 -14.17 2.59 -23.37
C LEU A 306 -14.02 4.10 -23.28
N ALA A 307 -12.79 4.56 -23.06
CA ALA A 307 -12.44 5.97 -23.00
C ALA A 307 -11.16 6.25 -23.80
N LEU A 308 -11.06 7.42 -24.42
CA LEU A 308 -9.79 7.82 -25.04
C LEU A 308 -8.74 8.08 -23.94
N PRO A 309 -7.45 7.71 -24.14
CA PRO A 309 -6.42 7.78 -23.09
C PRO A 309 -6.27 9.14 -22.38
N THR A 310 -6.45 10.24 -23.11
CA THR A 310 -6.44 11.61 -22.59
C THR A 310 -7.79 12.31 -22.76
N GLY A 311 -8.86 11.54 -22.95
CA GLY A 311 -10.22 12.06 -23.05
C GLY A 311 -10.86 12.32 -21.68
N SER A 312 -12.07 12.86 -21.71
CA SER A 312 -12.89 13.14 -20.51
C SER A 312 -14.19 12.37 -20.47
N GLU A 313 -14.48 11.59 -21.51
CA GLU A 313 -15.73 10.86 -21.67
C GLU A 313 -15.43 9.37 -21.85
N ALA A 314 -16.27 8.55 -21.22
CA ALA A 314 -16.30 7.12 -21.39
C ALA A 314 -17.67 6.73 -21.94
N LEU A 315 -17.71 5.77 -22.86
CA LEU A 315 -18.93 5.26 -23.46
C LEU A 315 -19.01 3.74 -23.31
N PRO A 316 -20.21 3.13 -23.26
CA PRO A 316 -20.35 1.69 -23.39
C PRO A 316 -19.64 1.19 -24.66
N ALA A 317 -18.94 0.06 -24.56
CA ALA A 317 -18.20 -0.50 -25.68
C ALA A 317 -19.09 -0.75 -26.92
N SER A 318 -20.37 -1.08 -26.71
CA SER A 318 -21.37 -1.29 -27.78
C SER A 318 -21.73 -0.04 -28.57
N THR A 319 -21.48 1.15 -28.02
CA THR A 319 -21.80 2.44 -28.66
C THR A 319 -20.55 3.27 -28.96
N PHE A 320 -19.37 2.75 -28.66
CA PHE A 320 -18.11 3.43 -28.94
C PHE A 320 -17.81 3.38 -30.44
N SER A 321 -17.64 4.56 -31.06
CA SER A 321 -17.46 4.69 -32.52
C SER A 321 -16.00 4.68 -32.97
N GLY A 322 -15.04 4.78 -32.04
CA GLY A 322 -13.61 4.67 -32.33
C GLY A 322 -13.11 3.22 -32.37
N ASP A 323 -11.80 3.04 -32.59
CA ASP A 323 -11.18 1.71 -32.52
C ASP A 323 -11.04 1.24 -31.06
N PRO A 324 -11.73 0.16 -30.64
CA PRO A 324 -11.66 -0.35 -29.27
C PRO A 324 -10.24 -0.76 -28.84
N LEU A 325 -9.36 -1.13 -29.77
CA LEU A 325 -7.98 -1.54 -29.48
C LEU A 325 -7.01 -0.36 -29.28
N SER A 326 -7.52 0.87 -29.39
CA SER A 326 -6.80 2.10 -29.04
C SER A 326 -7.44 2.86 -27.86
N ALA A 327 -8.63 2.43 -27.42
CA ALA A 327 -9.35 3.04 -26.30
C ALA A 327 -9.07 2.30 -24.98
N GLY A 328 -8.94 3.05 -23.89
CA GLY A 328 -8.75 2.52 -22.54
C GLY A 328 -9.96 1.75 -22.06
N TRP A 329 -9.71 0.60 -21.44
CA TRP A 329 -10.71 -0.29 -20.88
C TRP A 329 -11.12 0.14 -19.47
N LEU A 330 -12.43 0.14 -19.21
CA LEU A 330 -13.03 0.33 -17.89
C LEU A 330 -14.04 -0.81 -17.65
N PRO A 331 -14.05 -1.44 -16.45
CA PRO A 331 -14.76 -2.70 -16.22
C PRO A 331 -16.29 -2.57 -16.30
N ASN A 332 -16.84 -1.44 -15.86
CA ASN A 332 -18.28 -1.22 -15.84
C ASN A 332 -18.67 0.27 -15.83
N ALA A 333 -19.98 0.53 -15.95
CA ALA A 333 -20.55 1.87 -15.97
C ALA A 333 -20.30 2.67 -14.68
N THR A 334 -20.25 2.01 -13.52
CA THR A 334 -20.00 2.68 -12.23
C THR A 334 -18.58 3.22 -12.19
N VAL A 335 -17.59 2.40 -12.53
CA VAL A 335 -16.20 2.81 -12.63
C VAL A 335 -16.00 3.84 -13.74
N ALA A 336 -16.70 3.73 -14.87
CA ALA A 336 -16.63 4.73 -15.92
C ALA A 336 -17.12 6.12 -15.47
N ARG A 337 -18.20 6.19 -14.68
CA ARG A 337 -18.68 7.45 -14.08
C ARG A 337 -17.71 8.01 -13.04
N ALA A 338 -17.11 7.16 -12.22
CA ALA A 338 -16.07 7.56 -11.28
C ALA A 338 -14.83 8.09 -12.02
N TRP A 339 -14.42 7.42 -13.10
CA TRP A 339 -13.30 7.82 -13.96
C TRP A 339 -13.55 9.20 -14.60
N MET A 340 -14.75 9.46 -15.13
CA MET A 340 -15.09 10.77 -15.72
C MET A 340 -15.04 11.91 -14.69
N GLN A 341 -15.45 11.67 -13.43
CA GLN A 341 -15.27 12.63 -12.34
C GLN A 341 -13.77 12.80 -12.01
N TYR A 342 -13.03 11.69 -11.95
CA TYR A 342 -11.61 11.69 -11.60
C TYR A 342 -10.77 12.53 -12.58
N VAL A 343 -10.87 12.25 -13.88
CA VAL A 343 -10.05 12.93 -14.90
C VAL A 343 -10.47 14.38 -15.13
N LYS A 344 -11.65 14.78 -14.65
CA LYS A 344 -12.15 16.15 -14.70
C LYS A 344 -11.55 17.02 -13.61
N ASP A 345 -11.69 16.60 -12.34
CA ASP A 345 -11.32 17.43 -11.19
C ASP A 345 -10.93 16.62 -9.94
N THR A 346 -10.82 15.29 -10.04
CA THR A 346 -10.56 14.35 -8.93
C THR A 346 -11.60 14.36 -7.81
N ASN A 347 -12.71 15.08 -7.97
CA ASN A 347 -13.70 15.28 -6.92
C ASN A 347 -14.81 14.23 -7.00
N LEU A 348 -14.47 12.98 -6.71
CA LEU A 348 -15.42 11.87 -6.75
C LEU A 348 -16.46 12.02 -5.66
N THR A 349 -17.73 11.98 -6.06
CA THR A 349 -18.86 12.03 -5.15
C THR A 349 -18.97 10.74 -4.34
N ASP A 350 -19.30 10.88 -3.07
CA ASP A 350 -19.62 9.79 -2.17
C ASP A 350 -20.90 10.15 -1.40
N THR A 351 -21.82 9.19 -1.33
CA THR A 351 -23.13 9.31 -0.67
C THR A 351 -23.31 8.30 0.45
N THR A 352 -22.27 7.53 0.77
CA THR A 352 -22.27 6.51 1.81
C THR A 352 -21.83 7.09 3.15
N LEU A 353 -22.48 6.68 4.24
CA LEU A 353 -22.10 7.13 5.58
C LEU A 353 -20.90 6.32 6.06
N PRO A 354 -19.91 6.94 6.73
CA PRO A 354 -18.81 6.19 7.32
C PRO A 354 -19.30 5.23 8.41
N PRO A 355 -18.57 4.12 8.67
CA PRO A 355 -18.82 3.26 9.82
C PRO A 355 -18.81 4.04 11.14
N ALA A 356 -19.70 3.67 12.06
CA ALA A 356 -19.74 4.28 13.39
C ALA A 356 -18.52 3.85 14.22
N PRO A 357 -17.92 4.76 15.03
CA PRO A 357 -16.90 4.40 15.99
C PRO A 357 -17.42 3.36 17.00
N THR A 358 -16.56 2.43 17.37
CA THR A 358 -16.86 1.33 18.29
C THR A 358 -15.90 1.33 19.47
N ASN A 359 -16.20 0.53 20.49
CA ASN A 359 -15.33 0.32 21.64
C ASN A 359 -14.87 1.63 22.33
N LEU A 360 -15.75 2.64 22.37
CA LEU A 360 -15.48 3.88 23.11
C LEU A 360 -15.29 3.56 24.59
N ARG A 361 -14.14 3.94 25.13
CA ARG A 361 -13.77 3.83 26.54
C ARG A 361 -13.44 5.20 27.07
N VAL A 362 -13.93 5.51 28.26
CA VAL A 362 -13.72 6.79 28.95
C VAL A 362 -13.07 6.50 30.30
N ASP A 363 -11.87 7.04 30.52
CA ASP A 363 -11.16 6.98 31.80
C ASP A 363 -10.90 8.41 32.28
N GLY A 364 -11.73 8.86 33.24
CA GLY A 364 -11.79 10.27 33.64
C GLY A 364 -12.13 11.16 32.45
N ASN A 365 -11.14 11.91 31.96
CA ASN A 365 -11.27 12.81 30.81
C ASN A 365 -10.57 12.31 29.53
N SER A 366 -10.04 11.08 29.54
CA SER A 366 -9.39 10.47 28.38
C SER A 366 -10.33 9.50 27.68
N LEU A 367 -10.51 9.71 26.38
CA LEU A 367 -11.35 8.90 25.50
C LEU A 367 -10.46 8.11 24.54
N ARG A 368 -10.80 6.84 24.32
CA ARG A 368 -10.21 6.01 23.25
C ARG A 368 -11.29 5.20 22.56
N TRP A 369 -11.17 5.01 21.26
CA TRP A 369 -12.14 4.25 20.46
C TRP A 369 -11.46 3.55 19.28
N GLU A 370 -12.24 2.76 18.56
CA GLU A 370 -11.83 2.13 17.32
C GLU A 370 -12.77 2.56 16.19
N CYS A 371 -12.26 2.67 14.97
CA CYS A 371 -13.06 3.03 13.80
C CYS A 371 -12.42 2.50 12.52
N GLU A 372 -13.25 2.03 11.61
CA GLU A 372 -12.83 1.72 10.24
C GLU A 372 -13.03 2.94 9.35
N ALA A 373 -12.30 3.00 8.24
CA ALA A 373 -12.55 4.04 7.25
C ALA A 373 -13.73 3.67 6.36
N ASP A 374 -14.40 4.70 5.84
CA ASP A 374 -15.33 4.54 4.75
C ASP A 374 -14.61 4.01 3.49
N LEU A 375 -15.23 3.09 2.75
CA LEU A 375 -14.60 2.48 1.57
C LEU A 375 -14.51 3.45 0.40
N GLU A 376 -15.51 4.33 0.22
CA GLU A 376 -15.59 5.20 -0.96
C GLU A 376 -14.68 6.42 -0.78
N SER A 377 -14.70 7.04 0.40
CA SER A 377 -14.04 8.32 0.64
C SER A 377 -13.14 8.38 1.88
N GLY A 378 -12.88 7.26 2.55
CA GLY A 378 -11.93 7.19 3.65
C GLY A 378 -12.40 7.90 4.92
N LEU A 379 -11.49 8.11 5.87
CA LEU A 379 -11.79 8.76 7.15
C LEU A 379 -11.15 10.15 7.21
N ALA A 380 -11.95 11.20 7.30
CA ALA A 380 -11.46 12.58 7.46
C ALA A 380 -11.16 12.92 8.93
N GLY A 381 -11.96 12.40 9.85
CA GLY A 381 -11.81 12.69 11.27
C GLY A 381 -13.02 12.29 12.10
N PHE A 382 -13.15 12.92 13.26
CA PHE A 382 -14.17 12.65 14.25
C PHE A 382 -14.77 13.93 14.83
N ILE A 383 -16.03 13.85 15.21
CA ILE A 383 -16.72 14.82 16.06
C ILE A 383 -16.84 14.20 17.45
N ILE A 384 -16.39 14.92 18.47
CA ILE A 384 -16.52 14.53 19.87
C ILE A 384 -17.67 15.33 20.47
N GLU A 385 -18.63 14.62 21.07
CA GLU A 385 -19.73 15.21 21.81
C GLU A 385 -19.61 14.90 23.29
N ARG A 386 -20.03 15.86 24.12
CA ARG A 386 -20.18 15.74 25.57
C ARG A 386 -21.58 16.18 25.97
N ASP A 387 -22.30 15.33 26.67
CA ASP A 387 -23.66 15.58 27.16
C ASP A 387 -24.63 16.04 26.05
N GLY A 388 -24.45 15.50 24.85
CA GLY A 388 -25.25 15.81 23.66
C GLY A 388 -24.86 17.10 22.93
N ALA A 389 -23.81 17.81 23.35
CA ALA A 389 -23.30 19.01 22.68
C ALA A 389 -21.93 18.75 22.04
N LEU A 390 -21.64 19.46 20.94
CA LEU A 390 -20.32 19.46 20.30
C LEU A 390 -19.24 19.94 21.28
N LEU A 391 -18.22 19.12 21.48
CA LEU A 391 -17.05 19.45 22.28
C LEU A 391 -15.84 19.79 21.39
N ALA A 392 -15.54 18.94 20.40
CA ALA A 392 -14.36 19.11 19.55
C ALA A 392 -14.52 18.43 18.18
N ASN A 393 -13.74 18.89 17.20
CA ASN A 393 -13.45 18.16 15.97
C ASN A 393 -12.02 17.63 16.04
N LEU A 394 -11.79 16.42 15.53
CA LEU A 394 -10.47 15.78 15.50
C LEU A 394 -10.15 15.29 14.08
N PRO A 395 -9.11 15.81 13.41
CA PRO A 395 -8.28 16.93 13.84
C PRO A 395 -9.06 18.26 13.83
N ASP A 396 -8.72 19.18 14.75
CA ASP A 396 -9.29 20.55 14.79
C ASP A 396 -8.99 21.32 13.50
N LYS A 397 -7.81 21.08 12.91
CA LYS A 397 -7.37 21.70 11.65
C LYS A 397 -6.94 20.63 10.65
N PRO A 398 -7.90 20.01 9.95
CA PRO A 398 -7.59 19.02 8.92
C PRO A 398 -6.66 19.61 7.86
N LYS A 399 -5.56 18.91 7.56
CA LYS A 399 -4.60 19.29 6.52
C LYS A 399 -4.12 18.02 5.83
N ASN A 400 -4.07 18.07 4.50
CA ASN A 400 -3.34 17.10 3.69
C ASN A 400 -2.73 17.84 2.49
N PRO A 401 -1.40 17.84 2.33
CA PRO A 401 -0.76 18.47 1.18
C PRO A 401 -1.04 17.70 -0.13
N PHE A 402 -1.54 16.47 -0.07
CA PHE A 402 -1.76 15.58 -1.21
C PHE A 402 -3.23 15.18 -1.36
N GLY A 403 -4.11 16.15 -1.57
CA GLY A 403 -5.53 15.91 -1.85
C GLY A 403 -6.47 16.25 -0.68
N ARG A 404 -7.59 15.53 -0.57
CA ARG A 404 -8.58 15.75 0.51
C ARG A 404 -7.95 15.50 1.89
N PRO A 405 -8.31 16.29 2.92
CA PRO A 405 -7.88 16.00 4.29
C PRO A 405 -8.35 14.63 4.78
N LEU A 406 -7.43 13.86 5.36
CA LEU A 406 -7.67 12.56 5.99
C LEU A 406 -7.18 12.58 7.43
N PHE A 407 -7.81 11.79 8.29
CA PHE A 407 -7.44 11.66 9.70
C PHE A 407 -5.97 11.27 9.86
N GLN A 408 -5.50 10.33 9.04
CA GLN A 408 -4.12 9.85 9.05
C GLN A 408 -3.12 10.74 8.30
N ASN A 409 -3.62 11.76 7.58
CA ASN A 409 -2.87 12.55 6.59
C ASN A 409 -2.18 11.63 5.54
N LEU A 410 -1.53 12.20 4.54
CA LEU A 410 -0.81 11.43 3.52
C LEU A 410 0.61 11.90 3.29
N GLN A 411 1.47 10.95 2.99
CA GLN A 411 2.79 11.14 2.40
C GLN A 411 2.69 11.16 0.87
N TYR A 412 3.81 11.52 0.23
CA TYR A 412 3.93 11.67 -1.22
C TYR A 412 3.48 10.42 -2.02
N SER A 413 3.72 9.23 -1.47
CA SER A 413 3.38 7.93 -2.07
C SER A 413 2.11 7.32 -1.45
N ASP A 414 1.09 8.11 -1.13
CA ASP A 414 -0.25 7.62 -0.74
C ASP A 414 -0.27 6.72 0.51
N THR A 415 0.48 7.07 1.55
CA THR A 415 0.50 6.32 2.83
C THR A 415 0.38 7.26 4.03
N PRO A 416 -0.08 6.79 5.21
CA PRO A 416 -0.19 7.61 6.42
C PRO A 416 1.12 8.28 6.80
N THR A 417 1.04 9.48 7.36
CA THR A 417 2.23 10.14 7.94
C THR A 417 2.69 9.46 9.23
N GLN A 418 3.96 9.66 9.59
CA GLN A 418 4.50 9.25 10.90
C GLN A 418 4.72 10.48 11.81
N PRO A 419 4.53 10.34 13.15
CA PRO A 419 3.97 9.16 13.83
C PRO A 419 2.50 8.93 13.44
N LEU A 420 2.04 7.67 13.51
CA LEU A 420 0.64 7.35 13.24
C LEU A 420 -0.25 8.09 14.24
N VAL A 421 -1.33 8.70 13.76
CA VAL A 421 -2.36 9.30 14.61
C VAL A 421 -3.12 8.21 15.37
N SER A 422 -3.50 8.53 16.61
CA SER A 422 -4.26 7.64 17.49
C SER A 422 -5.72 8.09 17.60
N MET A 423 -6.65 7.14 17.67
CA MET A 423 -8.07 7.37 17.92
C MET A 423 -8.32 7.63 19.41
N GLU A 424 -7.81 8.76 19.88
CA GLU A 424 -7.90 9.19 21.27
C GLU A 424 -8.15 10.71 21.37
N PHE A 425 -8.75 11.12 22.48
CA PHE A 425 -9.01 12.51 22.80
C PHE A 425 -8.96 12.74 24.30
N THR A 426 -8.43 13.88 24.74
CA THR A 426 -8.46 14.27 26.15
C THR A 426 -9.27 15.56 26.31
N ASP A 427 -10.34 15.49 27.09
CA ASP A 427 -11.14 16.66 27.43
C ASP A 427 -10.45 17.49 28.52
N MET A 428 -9.77 18.56 28.11
CA MET A 428 -9.06 19.46 29.02
C MET A 428 -9.99 20.41 29.78
N THR A 429 -11.30 20.33 29.57
CA THR A 429 -12.29 21.25 30.14
C THR A 429 -13.13 20.64 31.27
N THR A 430 -12.95 19.34 31.56
CA THR A 430 -13.61 18.66 32.69
C THR A 430 -13.07 19.13 34.04
N LYS A 431 -13.93 19.15 35.06
CA LYS A 431 -13.48 19.28 36.45
C LYS A 431 -13.40 17.91 37.13
N PRO A 432 -12.49 17.71 38.09
CA PRO A 432 -12.44 16.48 38.86
C PRO A 432 -13.78 16.19 39.55
N GLY A 433 -14.35 15.01 39.29
CA GLY A 433 -15.61 14.56 39.88
C GLY A 433 -16.85 14.79 39.02
N ASP A 434 -16.76 15.54 37.92
CA ASP A 434 -17.87 15.68 36.98
C ASP A 434 -18.07 14.36 36.19
N LEU A 435 -19.32 13.90 36.11
CA LEU A 435 -19.70 12.76 35.29
C LEU A 435 -20.29 13.27 33.98
N HIS A 436 -19.64 12.90 32.88
CA HIS A 436 -20.04 13.27 31.53
C HIS A 436 -20.33 12.03 30.70
N VAL A 437 -21.27 12.17 29.76
CA VAL A 437 -21.53 11.17 28.73
C VAL A 437 -20.89 11.62 27.43
N TYR A 438 -20.00 10.80 26.89
CA TYR A 438 -19.32 11.07 25.63
C TYR A 438 -19.87 10.23 24.49
N ARG A 439 -19.83 10.82 23.28
CA ARG A 439 -20.06 10.13 22.01
C ARG A 439 -19.01 10.57 21.00
N VAL A 440 -18.65 9.66 20.10
CA VAL A 440 -17.74 9.93 18.98
C VAL A 440 -18.47 9.63 17.69
N ILE A 441 -18.41 10.53 16.72
CA ILE A 441 -19.02 10.40 15.40
C ILE A 441 -17.91 10.46 14.34
N ALA A 442 -17.84 9.48 13.44
CA ALA A 442 -16.88 9.50 12.34
C ALA A 442 -17.35 10.42 11.21
N VAL A 443 -16.41 11.03 10.51
CA VAL A 443 -16.64 11.88 9.34
C VAL A 443 -15.76 11.41 8.19
N ASN A 444 -16.34 11.13 7.02
CA ASN A 444 -15.59 10.76 5.82
C ASN A 444 -15.11 11.98 5.03
N SER A 445 -14.29 11.80 3.99
CA SER A 445 -13.75 12.96 3.24
C SER A 445 -14.77 13.68 2.36
N ALA A 446 -15.98 13.11 2.19
CA ALA A 446 -17.13 13.79 1.61
C ALA A 446 -17.94 14.62 2.63
N GLY A 447 -17.60 14.57 3.92
CA GLY A 447 -18.25 15.33 4.99
C GLY A 447 -19.51 14.66 5.56
N LEU A 448 -19.77 13.41 5.20
CA LEU A 448 -20.88 12.62 5.74
C LEU A 448 -20.51 12.08 7.12
N LYS A 449 -21.52 11.93 7.99
CA LYS A 449 -21.36 11.59 9.40
C LYS A 449 -21.93 10.20 9.67
N SER A 450 -21.23 9.41 10.47
CA SER A 450 -21.75 8.13 10.94
C SER A 450 -22.88 8.34 11.96
N GLU A 451 -23.53 7.24 12.35
CA GLU A 451 -24.19 7.19 13.65
C GLU A 451 -23.17 7.41 14.78
N PRO A 452 -23.57 7.98 15.93
CA PRO A 452 -22.68 8.10 17.08
C PRO A 452 -22.27 6.73 17.63
N SER A 453 -21.09 6.67 18.23
CA SER A 453 -20.71 5.54 19.08
C SER A 453 -21.76 5.29 20.17
N GLY A 454 -21.77 4.07 20.71
CA GLY A 454 -22.45 3.80 21.99
C GLY A 454 -22.05 4.83 23.04
N ALA A 455 -23.01 5.31 23.84
CA ALA A 455 -22.74 6.27 24.89
C ALA A 455 -21.87 5.62 25.99
N SER A 456 -20.78 6.29 26.38
CA SER A 456 -19.92 5.84 27.48
C SER A 456 -19.68 7.00 28.45
N GLY A 457 -19.84 6.71 29.74
CA GLY A 457 -19.38 7.58 30.83
C GLY A 457 -18.08 7.08 31.43
N ALA A 458 -17.46 7.87 32.33
CA ALA A 458 -16.31 7.41 33.09
C ALA A 458 -16.69 6.24 34.00
N ASP A 459 -16.00 5.11 33.88
CA ASP A 459 -16.18 3.98 34.80
C ASP A 459 -15.75 4.39 36.21
N GLN A 460 -16.68 4.32 37.17
CA GLN A 460 -16.34 4.46 38.58
C GLN A 460 -15.51 3.25 39.02
N LYS A 461 -14.18 3.35 38.93
CA LYS A 461 -13.30 2.52 39.77
C LYS A 461 -13.44 3.04 41.20
N ASN A 462 -14.27 2.36 41.99
CA ASN A 462 -14.27 2.44 43.45
C ASN A 462 -12.90 2.06 44.02
#